data_AF-A0A519VAH7-F1
#
_entry.id   AF-A0A519VAH7-F1
#
_cell.length_a   1.000
_cell.length_b   1.000
_cell.length_c   1.000
_cell.angle_alpha   90.00
_cell.angle_beta   90.00
_cell.angle_gamma   90.00
#
_symmetry.space_group_name_H-M   'P 1'
#
loop_
_entity.id
_entity.type
_entity.pdbx_description
1 polymer ?
#
loop_
_entity_poly.entity_id
_entity_poly.type
_entity_poly.pdbx_seq_one_letter_code
_entity_poly.pdbx_strand_id
1 'polypeptide(L)'
;DLDIVIVDSIDPFFDYPGEFLIIKDYKKQWRITGNSSVYRFEIGKHGYIFDDFLNTFDEIRKRHRNEQEYLTQAIFDKGKLNYWPKEWCPSYKYDCVSKIPFAFWVTPQIPDGAKIIIFHGEINPHRAIEGGRGKWYRYVKPAPWVAEFWK
;
A
#
# COMPACT_ATOMS: atom_id res chain seq x y z
N ASP A 1 -3.86 -6.90 -1.99
CA ASP A 1 -2.56 -7.55 -1.72
C ASP A 1 -2.75 -8.57 -0.60
N LEU A 2 -1.85 -9.54 -0.46
CA LEU A 2 -1.95 -10.54 0.62
C LEU A 2 -1.25 -10.10 1.91
N ASP A 3 -0.24 -9.23 1.78
CA ASP A 3 0.53 -8.70 2.92
C ASP A 3 -0.11 -7.41 3.48
N ILE A 4 -1.38 -7.52 3.94
CA ILE A 4 -2.12 -6.42 4.57
C ILE A 4 -2.81 -6.88 5.86
N VAL A 5 -3.12 -5.91 6.74
CA VAL A 5 -3.86 -6.17 7.99
C VAL A 5 -4.95 -5.12 8.13
N ILE A 6 -6.21 -5.56 8.21
CA ILE A 6 -7.37 -4.68 8.42
C ILE A 6 -7.54 -4.45 9.93
N VAL A 7 -7.49 -3.20 10.37
CA VAL A 7 -7.50 -2.81 11.80
C VAL A 7 -8.74 -2.02 12.22
N ASP A 8 -9.57 -1.60 11.27
CA ASP A 8 -10.81 -0.85 11.50
C ASP A 8 -11.80 -1.13 10.35
N SER A 9 -13.05 -0.65 10.46
CA SER A 9 -14.05 -0.77 9.40
C SER A 9 -13.55 -0.21 8.06
N ILE A 10 -13.76 -1.00 7.01
CA ILE A 10 -13.46 -0.65 5.62
C ILE A 10 -14.66 -0.05 4.88
N ASP A 11 -15.81 0.12 5.54
CA ASP A 11 -17.00 0.73 4.93
C ASP A 11 -16.69 2.09 4.27
N PRO A 12 -15.85 2.96 4.85
CA PRO A 12 -15.51 4.24 4.22
C PRO A 12 -14.83 4.12 2.84
N PHE A 13 -14.19 2.99 2.51
CA PHE A 13 -13.63 2.77 1.18
C PHE A 13 -14.70 2.66 0.11
N PHE A 14 -15.93 2.28 0.46
CA PHE A 14 -17.05 2.20 -0.49
C PHE A 14 -17.70 3.56 -0.73
N ASP A 15 -17.72 4.43 0.28
CA ASP A 15 -18.42 5.72 0.22
C ASP A 15 -17.54 6.89 -0.23
N TYR A 16 -16.21 6.78 -0.11
CA TYR A 16 -15.31 7.87 -0.47
C TYR A 16 -15.43 8.24 -1.96
N PRO A 17 -15.46 9.52 -2.36
CA PRO A 17 -15.66 9.90 -3.77
C PRO A 17 -14.41 9.63 -4.64
N GLY A 18 -14.64 9.18 -5.88
CA GLY A 18 -13.59 8.98 -6.90
C GLY A 18 -13.83 7.79 -7.83
N GLU A 19 -13.41 7.89 -9.09
CA GLU A 19 -13.57 6.81 -10.08
C GLU A 19 -12.55 5.69 -9.88
N PHE A 20 -11.28 6.06 -9.65
CA PHE A 20 -10.21 5.12 -9.33
C PHE A 20 -9.40 5.64 -8.16
N LEU A 21 -9.46 4.95 -7.02
CA LEU A 21 -8.76 5.33 -5.80
C LEU A 21 -7.67 4.31 -5.49
N ILE A 22 -6.46 4.79 -5.21
CA ILE A 22 -5.30 3.96 -4.91
C ILE A 22 -4.47 4.60 -3.80
N ILE A 23 -3.63 3.84 -3.11
CA ILE A 23 -2.71 4.39 -2.12
C ILE A 23 -1.64 5.21 -2.85
N LYS A 24 -1.25 6.38 -2.33
CA LYS A 24 -0.08 7.12 -2.85
C LYS A 24 1.23 6.42 -2.45
N ASP A 25 2.17 6.21 -3.39
CA ASP A 25 3.43 5.49 -3.08
C ASP A 25 4.18 6.10 -1.89
N TYR A 26 4.41 5.31 -0.84
CA TYR A 26 5.01 5.75 0.42
C TYR A 26 6.41 6.38 0.28
N LYS A 27 7.21 5.92 -0.68
CA LYS A 27 8.62 6.32 -0.80
C LYS A 27 8.81 7.51 -1.73
N LYS A 28 8.05 7.56 -2.82
CA LYS A 28 8.19 8.55 -3.91
C LYS A 28 6.89 9.31 -4.10
N GLN A 29 6.43 9.95 -3.03
CA GLN A 29 5.18 10.73 -2.98
C GLN A 29 5.09 11.86 -4.03
N TRP A 30 6.22 12.32 -4.58
CA TRP A 30 6.25 13.31 -5.68
C TRP A 30 5.89 12.72 -7.05
N ARG A 31 5.85 11.39 -7.21
CA ARG A 31 5.43 10.73 -8.45
C ARG A 31 3.93 10.47 -8.43
N ILE A 32 3.33 10.32 -9.59
CA ILE A 32 1.92 9.92 -9.68
C ILE A 32 1.69 8.47 -9.23
N THR A 33 2.71 7.61 -9.29
CA THR A 33 2.59 6.17 -8.99
C THR A 33 1.86 5.90 -7.68
N GLY A 34 0.85 5.04 -7.75
CA GLY A 34 0.15 4.51 -6.58
C GLY A 34 0.67 3.13 -6.19
N ASN A 35 0.45 2.76 -4.93
CA ASN A 35 0.61 1.40 -4.45
C ASN A 35 -0.73 0.66 -4.60
N SER A 36 -0.73 -0.40 -5.40
CA SER A 36 -1.92 -1.19 -5.74
C SER A 36 -2.31 -2.21 -4.68
N SER A 37 -1.80 -2.10 -3.44
CA SER A 37 -2.16 -3.05 -2.40
C SER A 37 -3.63 -2.91 -1.97
N VAL A 38 -4.14 -1.68 -1.98
CA VAL A 38 -5.56 -1.33 -1.82
C VAL A 38 -5.94 -0.31 -2.89
N TYR A 39 -6.87 -0.67 -3.75
CA TYR A 39 -7.44 0.24 -4.73
C TYR A 39 -8.91 -0.11 -4.99
N ARG A 40 -9.68 0.87 -5.45
CA ARG A 40 -11.09 0.73 -5.80
C ARG A 40 -11.31 1.23 -7.22
N PHE A 41 -12.09 0.48 -7.97
CA PHE A 41 -12.54 0.83 -9.31
C PHE A 41 -13.93 0.25 -9.54
N GLU A 42 -14.66 0.79 -10.52
CA GLU A 42 -15.95 0.23 -10.94
C GLU A 42 -15.73 -0.85 -12.00
N ILE A 43 -16.35 -2.01 -11.80
CA ILE A 43 -16.24 -3.16 -12.71
C ILE A 43 -16.66 -2.75 -14.13
N GLY A 44 -15.84 -3.08 -15.12
CA GLY A 44 -16.10 -2.79 -16.53
C GLY A 44 -15.67 -1.39 -17.02
N LYS A 45 -15.30 -0.45 -16.14
CA LYS A 45 -14.93 0.93 -16.56
C LYS A 45 -13.51 1.07 -17.13
N HIS A 46 -12.64 0.09 -16.91
CA HIS A 46 -11.21 0.20 -17.23
C HIS A 46 -10.68 -0.93 -18.14
N GLY A 47 -11.55 -1.52 -18.98
CA GLY A 47 -11.16 -2.58 -19.92
C GLY A 47 -10.00 -2.19 -20.85
N TYR A 48 -9.93 -0.92 -21.24
CA TYR A 48 -8.86 -0.36 -22.08
C TYR A 48 -7.44 -0.60 -21.53
N ILE A 49 -7.27 -0.73 -20.21
CA ILE A 49 -5.96 -1.01 -19.61
C ILE A 49 -5.54 -2.44 -19.90
N PHE A 50 -6.47 -3.38 -19.81
CA PHE A 50 -6.18 -4.78 -20.11
C PHE A 50 -5.95 -4.97 -21.62
N ASP A 51 -6.74 -4.32 -22.46
CA ASP A 51 -6.58 -4.37 -23.91
C ASP A 51 -5.22 -3.78 -24.34
N ASP A 52 -4.82 -2.63 -23.79
CA ASP A 52 -3.50 -2.04 -24.05
C ASP A 52 -2.38 -2.97 -23.55
N PHE A 53 -2.52 -3.53 -22.36
CA PHE A 53 -1.56 -4.48 -21.81
C PHE A 53 -1.32 -5.68 -22.73
N LEU A 54 -2.38 -6.27 -23.29
CA LEU A 54 -2.28 -7.40 -24.21
C LEU A 54 -1.64 -7.01 -25.55
N ASN A 55 -1.98 -5.83 -26.07
CA ASN A 55 -1.54 -5.40 -27.41
C ASN A 55 -0.14 -4.80 -27.43
N THR A 56 0.33 -4.20 -26.32
CA THR A 56 1.57 -3.40 -26.29
C THR A 56 2.53 -3.81 -25.17
N PHE A 57 2.41 -5.03 -24.64
CA PHE A 57 3.17 -5.53 -23.48
C PHE A 57 4.69 -5.27 -23.56
N ASP A 58 5.31 -5.56 -24.70
CA ASP A 58 6.75 -5.38 -24.89
C ASP A 58 7.20 -3.92 -24.80
N GLU A 59 6.34 -2.99 -25.20
CA GLU A 59 6.59 -1.55 -25.07
C GLU A 59 6.36 -1.06 -23.65
N ILE A 60 5.31 -1.58 -23.00
CA ILE A 60 4.99 -1.27 -21.60
C ILE A 60 6.18 -1.62 -20.71
N ARG A 61 6.79 -2.81 -20.89
CA ARG A 61 7.97 -3.24 -20.12
C ARG A 61 9.20 -2.36 -20.32
N LYS A 62 9.31 -1.64 -21.44
CA LYS A 62 10.41 -0.70 -21.72
C LYS A 62 10.15 0.67 -21.09
N ARG A 63 8.89 1.10 -21.04
CA ARG A 63 8.48 2.43 -20.55
C ARG A 63 8.24 2.50 -19.04
N HIS A 64 7.73 1.41 -18.45
CA HIS A 64 7.35 1.36 -17.05
C HIS A 64 8.25 0.42 -16.26
N ARG A 65 8.59 0.82 -15.04
CA ARG A 65 9.46 0.03 -14.15
C ARG A 65 8.74 -1.20 -13.59
N ASN A 66 7.42 -1.11 -13.44
CA ASN A 66 6.57 -2.16 -12.90
C ASN A 66 5.10 -1.93 -13.28
N GLU A 67 4.25 -2.89 -12.92
CA GLU A 67 2.82 -2.89 -13.17
C GLU A 67 2.08 -1.75 -12.45
N GLN A 68 2.53 -1.35 -11.25
CA GLN A 68 1.92 -0.25 -10.51
C GLN A 68 2.09 1.09 -11.24
N GLU A 69 3.28 1.35 -11.78
CA GLU A 69 3.56 2.54 -12.56
C GLU A 69 2.73 2.54 -13.86
N TYR A 70 2.64 1.41 -14.55
CA TYR A 70 1.81 1.27 -15.74
C TYR A 70 0.33 1.54 -15.44
N LEU A 71 -0.26 0.81 -14.49
CA LEU A 71 -1.66 0.95 -14.09
C LEU A 71 -1.98 2.39 -13.70
N THR A 72 -1.12 2.99 -12.87
CA THR A 72 -1.35 4.36 -12.41
C THR A 72 -1.28 5.37 -13.55
N GLN A 73 -0.32 5.21 -14.48
CA GLN A 73 -0.21 6.09 -15.65
C GLN A 73 -1.43 5.95 -16.56
N ALA A 74 -1.87 4.74 -16.87
CA ALA A 74 -3.03 4.49 -17.74
C ALA A 74 -4.34 5.07 -17.18
N ILE A 75 -4.50 5.09 -15.85
CA ILE A 75 -5.62 5.76 -15.17
C ILE A 75 -5.44 7.29 -15.19
N PHE A 76 -4.23 7.77 -14.88
CA PHE A 76 -3.90 9.19 -14.85
C PHE A 76 -4.11 9.87 -16.21
N ASP A 77 -3.73 9.21 -17.30
CA ASP A 77 -3.89 9.72 -18.67
C ASP A 77 -5.37 9.91 -19.07
N LYS A 78 -6.30 9.28 -18.34
CA LYS A 78 -7.74 9.49 -18.48
C LYS A 78 -8.32 10.52 -17.50
N GLY A 79 -7.50 11.11 -16.64
CA GLY A 79 -7.92 12.08 -15.62
C GLY A 79 -8.72 11.47 -14.46
N LYS A 80 -8.64 10.15 -14.26
CA LYS A 80 -9.49 9.41 -13.30
C LYS A 80 -8.80 9.05 -11.99
N LEU A 81 -7.52 9.42 -11.85
CA LEU A 81 -6.69 9.01 -10.72
C LEU A 81 -7.01 9.85 -9.47
N ASN A 82 -7.48 9.18 -8.43
CA ASN A 82 -7.60 9.72 -7.09
C ASN A 82 -6.76 8.89 -6.10
N TYR A 83 -6.46 9.46 -4.94
CA TYR A 83 -5.75 8.76 -3.87
C TYR A 83 -6.61 8.68 -2.62
N TRP A 84 -6.42 7.60 -1.86
CA TRP A 84 -6.98 7.49 -0.51
C TRP A 84 -6.42 8.59 0.40
N PRO A 85 -7.19 9.01 1.43
CA PRO A 85 -6.62 9.71 2.58
C PRO A 85 -5.39 8.95 3.10
N LYS A 86 -4.33 9.69 3.42
CA LYS A 86 -3.02 9.10 3.74
C LYS A 86 -3.10 8.19 4.96
N GLU A 87 -3.94 8.57 5.91
CA GLU A 87 -4.10 7.94 7.22
C GLU A 87 -4.78 6.57 7.11
N TRP A 88 -5.57 6.32 6.06
CA TRP A 88 -6.35 5.07 5.96
C TRP A 88 -5.49 3.86 5.67
N CYS A 89 -4.42 4.05 4.90
CA CYS A 89 -3.52 2.98 4.48
C CYS A 89 -2.08 3.28 4.90
N PRO A 90 -1.73 3.28 6.19
CA PRO A 90 -0.37 3.55 6.61
C PRO A 90 0.56 2.36 6.27
N SER A 91 1.83 2.67 6.04
CA SER A 91 2.87 1.67 5.87
C SER A 91 3.35 1.17 7.22
N TYR A 92 3.38 -0.15 7.42
CA TYR A 92 3.88 -0.73 8.66
C TYR A 92 5.29 -0.22 9.03
N LYS A 93 6.23 -0.24 8.07
CA LYS A 93 7.62 0.11 8.35
C LYS A 93 7.92 1.60 8.46
N TYR A 94 7.03 2.47 7.94
CA TYR A 94 7.24 3.91 7.92
C TYR A 94 6.39 4.65 8.96
N ASP A 95 5.19 4.15 9.23
CA ASP A 95 4.19 4.82 10.05
C ASP A 95 3.94 4.08 11.37
N CYS A 96 4.01 2.73 11.40
CA CYS A 96 3.81 1.96 12.65
C CYS A 96 5.10 1.79 13.45
N VAL A 97 6.23 1.62 12.76
CA VAL A 97 7.55 1.37 13.37
C VAL A 97 8.27 2.69 13.65
N SER A 98 8.69 2.89 14.90
CA SER A 98 9.53 4.03 15.29
C SER A 98 10.90 4.02 14.59
N LYS A 99 11.48 5.20 14.36
CA LYS A 99 12.84 5.31 13.79
C LYS A 99 13.89 4.87 14.82
N ILE A 100 15.05 4.42 14.36
CA ILE A 100 16.22 4.21 15.24
C ILE A 100 16.63 5.57 15.85
N PRO A 101 16.98 5.63 17.14
CA PRO A 101 17.13 4.50 18.07
C PRO A 101 15.84 4.07 18.80
N PHE A 102 14.77 4.86 18.73
CA PHE A 102 13.52 4.57 19.44
C PHE A 102 12.90 3.20 19.12
N ALA A 103 13.13 2.66 17.91
CA ALA A 103 12.75 1.31 17.52
C ALA A 103 13.18 0.21 18.50
N PHE A 104 14.23 0.42 19.29
CA PHE A 104 14.70 -0.53 20.30
C PHE A 104 13.86 -0.53 21.59
N TRP A 105 13.17 0.58 21.88
CA TRP A 105 12.38 0.74 23.11
C TRP A 105 10.88 0.75 22.85
N VAL A 106 10.46 1.37 21.75
CA VAL A 106 9.05 1.59 21.41
C VAL A 106 8.53 0.45 20.54
N THR A 107 7.44 -0.17 20.99
CA THR A 107 6.71 -1.21 20.24
C THR A 107 5.95 -0.56 19.08
N PRO A 108 5.90 -1.17 17.88
CA PRO A 108 5.11 -0.65 16.77
C PRO A 108 3.64 -0.46 17.16
N GLN A 109 3.02 0.64 16.74
CA GLN A 109 1.63 0.98 17.08
C GLN A 109 0.77 1.12 15.83
N ILE A 110 -0.54 0.96 16.00
CA ILE A 110 -1.53 1.29 14.98
C ILE A 110 -1.68 2.82 14.96
N PRO A 111 -1.39 3.51 13.84
CA PRO A 111 -1.54 4.97 13.75
C PRO A 111 -3.02 5.38 13.80
N ASP A 112 -3.29 6.58 14.31
CA ASP A 112 -4.65 7.13 14.34
C ASP A 112 -5.24 7.22 12.93
N GLY A 113 -6.50 6.79 12.79
CA GLY A 113 -7.23 6.78 11.52
C GLY A 113 -6.85 5.63 10.55
N ALA A 114 -5.94 4.74 10.96
CA ALA A 114 -5.59 3.55 10.18
C ALA A 114 -6.80 2.63 9.98
N LYS A 115 -6.97 2.17 8.75
CA LYS A 115 -7.99 1.18 8.38
C LYS A 115 -7.35 -0.12 7.90
N ILE A 116 -6.35 0.00 7.03
CA ILE A 116 -5.63 -1.14 6.47
C ILE A 116 -4.13 -0.85 6.53
N ILE A 117 -3.39 -1.60 7.35
CA ILE A 117 -1.94 -1.47 7.46
C ILE A 117 -1.27 -2.27 6.35
N ILE A 118 -0.35 -1.63 5.63
CA ILE A 118 0.31 -2.22 4.46
C ILE A 118 1.70 -2.73 4.81
N PHE A 119 1.92 -4.04 4.66
CA PHE A 119 3.20 -4.71 4.90
C PHE A 119 3.96 -4.87 3.58
N HIS A 120 4.59 -3.78 3.13
CA HIS A 120 5.40 -3.81 1.92
C HIS A 120 6.91 -3.98 2.20
N GLY A 121 7.53 -4.96 1.54
CA GLY A 121 8.96 -5.27 1.65
C GLY A 121 9.21 -6.52 2.49
N GLU A 122 10.33 -6.56 3.21
CA GLU A 122 10.82 -7.80 3.87
C GLU A 122 10.14 -8.14 5.20
N ILE A 123 9.42 -7.19 5.81
CA ILE A 123 8.73 -7.38 7.08
C ILE A 123 7.26 -7.55 6.75
N ASN A 124 6.84 -8.80 6.74
CA ASN A 124 5.47 -9.25 6.54
C ASN A 124 4.78 -9.47 7.91
N PRO A 125 3.47 -9.75 7.95
CA PRO A 125 2.72 -9.85 9.20
C PRO A 125 3.28 -10.89 10.18
N HIS A 126 3.65 -12.09 9.72
CA HIS A 126 4.21 -13.13 10.61
C HIS A 126 5.51 -12.68 11.29
N ARG A 127 6.43 -12.05 10.56
CA ARG A 127 7.67 -11.49 11.14
C ARG A 127 7.40 -10.32 12.06
N ALA A 128 6.36 -9.52 11.79
CA ALA A 128 5.99 -8.41 12.64
C ALA A 128 5.51 -8.88 14.02
N ILE A 129 4.77 -9.99 14.08
CA ILE A 129 4.31 -10.60 15.34
C ILE A 129 5.52 -11.00 16.21
N GLU A 130 6.49 -11.71 15.64
CA GLU A 130 7.69 -12.17 16.36
C GLU A 130 8.70 -11.05 16.65
N GLY A 131 8.70 -10.00 15.82
CA GLY A 131 9.74 -8.99 15.80
C GLY A 131 11.02 -9.50 15.13
N GLY A 132 12.00 -8.60 14.97
CA GLY A 132 13.31 -8.98 14.43
C GLY A 132 13.96 -7.86 13.64
N ARG A 133 14.69 -8.26 12.59
CA ARG A 133 15.42 -7.35 11.70
C ARG A 133 14.95 -7.55 10.27
N GLY A 134 14.69 -6.45 9.57
CA GLY A 134 14.68 -6.44 8.11
C GLY A 134 16.10 -6.22 7.60
N LYS A 135 16.25 -5.36 6.59
CA LYS A 135 17.55 -4.75 6.24
C LYS A 135 18.34 -4.30 7.46
N TRP A 136 19.67 -4.33 7.36
CA TRP A 136 20.61 -4.09 8.47
C TRP A 136 20.32 -2.84 9.33
N TYR A 137 19.71 -1.80 8.74
CA TYR A 137 19.36 -0.54 9.40
C TYR A 137 17.93 -0.48 9.97
N ARG A 138 17.17 -1.59 9.96
CA ARG A 138 15.76 -1.60 10.37
C ARG A 138 15.50 -2.76 11.34
N TYR A 139 15.54 -2.40 12.62
CA TYR A 139 15.09 -3.23 13.72
C TYR A 139 13.60 -2.97 14.01
N VAL A 140 12.87 -4.03 14.35
CA VAL A 140 11.44 -3.97 14.67
C VAL A 140 11.21 -4.79 15.93
N LYS A 141 10.66 -4.15 16.97
CA LYS A 141 10.15 -4.86 18.14
C LYS A 141 8.93 -5.71 17.77
N PRO A 142 8.69 -6.83 18.48
CA PRO A 142 7.49 -7.64 18.30
C PRO A 142 6.23 -6.76 18.36
N ALA A 143 5.29 -6.98 17.45
CA ALA A 143 4.00 -6.30 17.39
C ALA A 143 2.86 -7.33 17.53
N PRO A 144 2.56 -7.79 18.76
CA PRO A 144 1.60 -8.87 18.99
C PRO A 144 0.18 -8.55 18.50
N TRP A 145 -0.20 -7.26 18.50
CA TRP A 145 -1.50 -6.81 18.02
C TRP A 145 -1.77 -7.23 16.57
N VAL A 146 -0.73 -7.44 15.75
CA VAL A 146 -0.89 -7.92 14.36
C VAL A 146 -1.63 -9.26 14.33
N ALA A 147 -1.36 -10.14 15.29
CA ALA A 147 -2.02 -11.46 15.40
C ALA A 147 -3.51 -11.37 15.77
N GLU A 148 -3.94 -10.27 16.38
CA GLU A 148 -5.33 -10.05 16.76
C GLU A 148 -6.21 -9.79 15.52
N PHE A 149 -5.63 -9.13 14.51
CA PHE A 149 -6.29 -8.70 13.28
C PHE A 149 -6.02 -9.60 12.07
N TRP A 150 -4.89 -10.31 12.04
CA TRP A 150 -4.46 -11.15 10.92
C TRP A 150 -4.59 -12.63 11.27
N LYS A 151 -5.71 -13.24 10.84
CA LYS A 151 -6.09 -14.64 11.10
C LYS A 151 -6.04 -15.49 9.84
#